data_AF-A0A6L6YIK6-F1
#
_entry.id   AF-A0A6L6YIK6-F1
#
_cell.length_a   1.000
_cell.length_b   1.000
_cell.length_c   1.000
_cell.angle_alpha   90.00
_cell.angle_beta   90.00
_cell.angle_gamma   90.00
#
_symmetry.space_group_name_H-M   'P 1'
#
loop_
_entity.id
_entity.type
_entity.pdbx_description
1 polymer ?
#
loop_
_entity_poly.entity_id
_entity_poly.type
_entity_poly.pdbx_seq_one_letter_code
_entity_poly.pdbx_strand_id
1 'polypeptide(L)'
;MATRSTIMDTNSFRAEHADALDAQTRKLTDRRSQLLGESYRLFYRNPVHLVRGEGQYLWDAAGEKYLDVYNNVASIGHCHPAVIAAVHEQMSQLNTHTRYLHERILDYTADLLTTVPDAINKAMYMCTGSEANDLAIRIAKAWSGGTGIIVSQEAYHGTSELTSGASPALGSGQPLAPTTRLVPPPDRYRVDAPDLGTWWAQEIQKQIDDMAVHGIKFAGLMVDSIFSSDGVLPGPQGFLKPAIDVVHANGGIFIADEVQPGFARTGDSFWGFGRHGIVPDVVTLGKPMGNGIPVSGLLAKAEVLAAFSDDIPYFNTFGGNPVSMAAAQAVLQVIREEKLQEHSLRVGEQLRNELALLADRHPSVGDVRGAGLFTGFELVSNRESKTPDKVLALDVIERLRAERVLTSVAGPYGNVLKLRPPMAFQTEDIDWLVGSLDKVLTACTENKRQS
;
A
#
# COMPACT_ATOMS: atom_id res chain seq x y z
N MET A 1 -24.61 12.49 -6.98
CA MET A 1 -23.59 11.75 -7.76
C MET A 1 -22.75 10.95 -6.77
N ALA A 2 -22.35 9.73 -7.13
CA ALA A 2 -21.44 8.95 -6.29
C ALA A 2 -20.07 9.64 -6.16
N THR A 3 -19.45 9.57 -4.99
CA THR A 3 -18.05 9.97 -4.83
C THR A 3 -17.16 8.97 -5.55
N ARG A 4 -16.19 9.48 -6.30
CA ARG A 4 -15.24 8.66 -7.06
C ARG A 4 -14.18 8.07 -6.14
N SER A 5 -13.52 7.02 -6.60
CA SER A 5 -12.43 6.40 -5.84
C SER A 5 -11.25 7.36 -5.70
N THR A 6 -10.78 7.55 -4.47
CA THR A 6 -9.62 8.40 -4.16
C THR A 6 -8.32 7.78 -4.68
N ILE A 7 -8.24 6.45 -4.71
CA ILE A 7 -7.05 5.70 -5.16
C ILE A 7 -7.03 5.37 -6.66
N MET A 8 -8.19 5.23 -7.32
CA MET A 8 -8.26 4.81 -8.73
C MET A 8 -8.57 5.96 -9.69
N ASP A 9 -9.40 6.93 -9.28
CA ASP A 9 -9.94 7.91 -10.23
C ASP A 9 -9.21 9.27 -10.21
N THR A 10 -8.44 9.55 -9.15
CA THR A 10 -7.93 10.91 -8.87
C THR A 10 -7.00 11.44 -9.96
N ASN A 11 -5.96 10.70 -10.36
CA ASN A 11 -5.05 11.04 -11.45
C ASN A 11 -5.24 10.11 -12.66
N SER A 12 -6.47 9.64 -12.91
CA SER A 12 -6.75 8.73 -14.01
C SER A 12 -6.90 9.41 -15.36
N PHE A 13 -6.44 8.74 -16.42
CA PHE A 13 -6.76 9.08 -17.80
C PHE A 13 -8.27 8.99 -18.04
N ARG A 14 -8.79 9.88 -18.89
CA ARG A 14 -10.20 9.95 -19.26
C ARG A 14 -10.35 10.21 -20.75
N ALA A 15 -11.50 9.81 -21.29
CA ALA A 15 -11.81 10.00 -22.71
C ALA A 15 -11.69 11.47 -23.16
N GLU A 16 -11.99 12.44 -22.28
CA GLU A 16 -11.84 13.88 -22.56
C GLU A 16 -10.38 14.32 -22.80
N HIS A 17 -9.39 13.52 -22.41
CA HIS A 17 -7.97 13.78 -22.66
C HIS A 17 -7.45 13.10 -23.93
N ALA A 18 -8.27 12.25 -24.58
CA ALA A 18 -7.82 11.40 -25.68
C ALA A 18 -7.37 12.19 -26.93
N ASP A 19 -7.92 13.39 -27.15
CA ASP A 19 -7.60 14.20 -28.33
C ASP A 19 -6.24 14.90 -28.22
N ALA A 20 -5.66 14.97 -27.02
CA ALA A 20 -4.33 15.52 -26.79
C ALA A 20 -3.20 14.47 -26.92
N LEU A 21 -3.54 13.21 -27.15
CA LEU A 21 -2.58 12.12 -27.26
C LEU A 21 -1.90 12.09 -28.63
N ASP A 22 -0.63 11.68 -28.66
CA ASP A 22 0.02 11.33 -29.92
C ASP A 22 -0.64 10.09 -30.57
N ALA A 23 -0.40 9.89 -31.87
CA ALA A 23 -1.06 8.85 -32.64
C ALA A 23 -0.81 7.43 -32.11
N GLN A 24 0.38 7.14 -31.57
CA GLN A 24 0.70 5.80 -31.06
C GLN A 24 0.04 5.56 -29.71
N THR A 25 0.10 6.54 -28.80
CA THR A 25 -0.57 6.45 -27.51
C THR A 25 -2.08 6.34 -27.68
N ARG A 26 -2.68 7.16 -28.57
CA ARG A 26 -4.11 7.10 -28.89
C ARG A 26 -4.53 5.73 -29.40
N LYS A 27 -3.76 5.15 -30.34
CA LYS A 27 -4.02 3.81 -30.87
C LYS A 27 -4.05 2.74 -29.77
N LEU A 28 -3.15 2.82 -28.79
CA LEU A 28 -3.11 1.88 -27.67
C LEU A 28 -4.24 2.11 -26.67
N THR A 29 -4.57 3.36 -26.34
CA THR A 29 -5.70 3.66 -25.44
C THR A 29 -7.02 3.22 -26.05
N ASP A 30 -7.23 3.44 -27.34
CA ASP A 30 -8.45 3.03 -28.04
C ASP A 30 -8.57 1.50 -28.10
N ARG A 31 -7.47 0.81 -28.44
CA ARG A 31 -7.44 -0.66 -28.42
C ARG A 31 -7.69 -1.20 -27.01
N ARG A 32 -7.15 -0.57 -25.97
CA ARG A 32 -7.42 -0.94 -24.58
C ARG A 32 -8.89 -0.76 -24.22
N SER A 33 -9.51 0.34 -24.63
CA SER A 33 -10.94 0.60 -24.40
C SER A 33 -11.86 -0.37 -25.16
N GLN A 34 -11.44 -0.86 -26.33
CA GLN A 34 -12.20 -1.84 -27.11
C GLN A 34 -12.10 -3.26 -26.53
N LEU A 35 -10.97 -3.61 -25.92
CA LEU A 35 -10.67 -4.98 -25.52
C LEU A 35 -10.83 -5.25 -24.01
N LEU A 36 -10.62 -4.24 -23.16
CA LEU A 36 -10.66 -4.38 -21.71
C LEU A 36 -11.91 -3.73 -21.12
N GLY A 37 -12.33 -4.20 -19.95
CA GLY A 37 -13.44 -3.59 -19.21
C GLY A 37 -13.16 -2.14 -18.84
N GLU A 38 -14.18 -1.28 -18.96
CA GLU A 38 -14.05 0.16 -18.75
C GLU A 38 -13.65 0.55 -17.32
N SER A 39 -13.77 -0.35 -16.33
CA SER A 39 -13.32 -0.13 -14.95
C SER A 39 -11.79 -0.10 -14.80
N TYR A 40 -11.03 -0.62 -15.77
CA TYR A 40 -9.57 -0.56 -15.74
C TYR A 40 -9.08 0.86 -16.03
N ARG A 41 -8.36 1.47 -15.07
CA ARG A 41 -7.83 2.83 -15.21
C ARG A 41 -6.42 2.83 -15.80
N LEU A 42 -6.06 3.94 -16.42
CA LEU A 42 -4.68 4.34 -16.72
C LEU A 42 -4.36 5.57 -15.86
N PHE A 43 -3.10 5.77 -15.49
CA PHE A 43 -2.67 7.00 -14.86
C PHE A 43 -2.39 8.10 -15.89
N TYR A 44 -2.44 9.34 -15.41
CA TYR A 44 -2.11 10.59 -16.10
C TYR A 44 -3.10 10.99 -17.20
N ARG A 45 -3.17 12.30 -17.49
CA ARG A 45 -3.88 12.83 -18.66
C ARG A 45 -3.21 12.39 -19.96
N ASN A 46 -1.89 12.23 -19.93
CA ASN A 46 -1.10 11.63 -21.01
C ASN A 46 -0.45 10.31 -20.53
N PRO A 47 -1.10 9.15 -20.73
CA PRO A 47 -0.61 7.86 -20.29
C PRO A 47 0.81 7.58 -20.78
N VAL A 48 1.55 6.76 -20.04
CA VAL A 48 2.92 6.39 -20.38
C VAL A 48 2.93 4.95 -20.90
N HIS A 49 3.42 4.75 -22.13
CA HIS A 49 3.62 3.43 -22.71
C HIS A 49 5.01 2.90 -22.36
N LEU A 50 5.12 2.26 -21.20
CA LEU A 50 6.35 1.65 -20.69
C LEU A 50 6.61 0.30 -21.35
N VAL A 51 7.87 0.05 -21.75
CA VAL A 51 8.28 -1.18 -22.45
C VAL A 51 9.49 -1.87 -21.82
N ARG A 52 10.21 -1.21 -20.91
CA ARG A 52 11.38 -1.76 -20.21
C ARG A 52 11.45 -1.21 -18.79
N GLY A 53 11.97 -2.01 -17.87
CA GLY A 53 12.31 -1.59 -16.52
C GLY A 53 13.64 -2.20 -16.06
N GLU A 54 14.34 -1.51 -15.18
CA GLU A 54 15.60 -1.94 -14.57
C GLU A 54 15.81 -1.16 -13.27
N GLY A 55 15.88 -1.86 -12.14
CA GLY A 55 16.00 -1.21 -10.83
C GLY A 55 14.83 -0.27 -10.55
N GLN A 56 15.11 0.99 -10.25
CA GLN A 56 14.16 2.08 -10.02
C GLN A 56 13.78 2.86 -11.29
N TYR A 57 14.26 2.42 -12.45
CA TYR A 57 14.04 3.12 -13.72
C TYR A 57 13.12 2.35 -14.65
N LEU A 58 12.42 3.10 -15.48
CA LEU A 58 11.53 2.62 -16.53
C LEU A 58 11.86 3.33 -17.85
N TRP A 59 11.59 2.68 -18.99
CA TRP A 59 11.73 3.30 -20.31
C TRP A 59 10.44 3.17 -21.09
N ASP A 60 10.04 4.27 -21.74
CA ASP A 60 8.93 4.23 -22.68
C ASP A 60 9.33 3.70 -24.06
N ALA A 61 8.34 3.53 -24.94
CA ALA A 61 8.55 3.03 -26.29
C ALA A 61 9.43 3.92 -27.19
N ALA A 62 9.68 5.18 -26.80
CA ALA A 62 10.61 6.07 -27.50
C ALA A 62 12.05 5.98 -26.94
N GLY A 63 12.27 5.21 -25.87
CA GLY A 63 13.57 5.06 -25.21
C GLY A 63 13.84 6.10 -24.12
N GLU A 64 12.83 6.89 -23.73
CA GLU A 64 12.99 7.91 -22.69
C GLU A 64 13.00 7.26 -21.32
N LYS A 65 13.98 7.63 -20.48
CA LYS A 65 14.15 7.12 -19.12
C LYS A 65 13.24 7.87 -18.13
N TYR A 66 12.55 7.14 -17.27
CA TYR A 66 11.73 7.63 -16.17
C TYR A 66 12.24 7.14 -14.83
N LEU A 67 12.13 7.97 -13.81
CA LEU A 67 12.32 7.62 -12.41
C LEU A 67 11.00 7.12 -11.81
N ASP A 68 10.99 5.90 -11.29
CA ASP A 68 9.82 5.30 -10.63
C ASP A 68 9.78 5.66 -9.15
N VAL A 69 8.81 6.49 -8.77
CA VAL A 69 8.59 6.91 -7.38
C VAL A 69 7.21 6.45 -6.88
N TYR A 70 6.68 5.33 -7.44
CA TYR A 70 5.35 4.84 -7.09
C TYR A 70 5.25 3.33 -6.85
N ASN A 71 5.89 2.51 -7.70
CA ASN A 71 5.61 1.08 -7.72
C ASN A 71 6.26 0.36 -6.53
N ASN A 72 5.44 -0.37 -5.76
CA ASN A 72 5.93 -1.32 -4.75
C ASN A 72 5.66 -2.78 -5.13
N VAL A 73 5.17 -3.06 -6.34
CA VAL A 73 5.04 -4.43 -6.83
C VAL A 73 6.43 -4.94 -7.19
N ALA A 74 7.16 -4.22 -8.06
CA ALA A 74 8.58 -4.44 -8.29
C ALA A 74 9.43 -3.83 -7.16
N SER A 75 9.15 -4.23 -5.91
CA SER A 75 9.68 -3.57 -4.71
C SER A 75 11.20 -3.62 -4.58
N ILE A 76 11.86 -4.68 -5.03
CA ILE A 76 13.33 -4.78 -5.00
C ILE A 76 13.98 -4.23 -6.28
N GLY A 77 13.17 -3.64 -7.18
CA GLY A 77 13.59 -3.15 -8.48
C GLY A 77 13.02 -3.98 -9.63
N HIS A 78 12.77 -3.29 -10.75
CA HIS A 78 12.28 -3.89 -11.99
C HIS A 78 13.31 -4.87 -12.58
N CYS A 79 12.81 -5.99 -13.09
CA CYS A 79 13.61 -7.00 -13.78
C CYS A 79 14.82 -7.53 -12.97
N HIS A 80 14.66 -7.69 -11.65
CA HIS A 80 15.73 -8.16 -10.79
C HIS A 80 16.25 -9.56 -11.20
N PRO A 81 17.55 -9.74 -11.48
CA PRO A 81 18.09 -10.98 -12.04
C PRO A 81 17.87 -12.21 -11.15
N ALA A 82 17.95 -12.05 -9.82
CA ALA A 82 17.72 -13.14 -8.87
C ALA A 82 16.31 -13.73 -8.98
N VAL A 83 15.28 -12.90 -9.15
CA VAL A 83 13.88 -13.36 -9.29
C VAL A 83 13.68 -14.05 -10.63
N ILE A 84 14.24 -13.49 -11.71
CA ILE A 84 14.16 -14.08 -13.06
C ILE A 84 14.77 -15.48 -13.04
N ALA A 85 15.97 -15.63 -12.47
CA ALA A 85 16.66 -16.91 -12.39
C ALA A 85 15.86 -17.94 -11.57
N ALA A 86 15.40 -17.58 -10.37
CA ALA A 86 14.65 -18.48 -9.50
C ALA A 86 13.32 -18.97 -10.12
N VAL A 87 12.59 -18.06 -10.78
CA VAL A 87 11.35 -18.40 -11.48
C VAL A 87 11.62 -19.32 -12.67
N HIS A 88 12.62 -18.99 -13.50
CA HIS A 88 12.96 -19.78 -14.68
C HIS A 88 13.39 -21.21 -14.30
N GLU A 89 14.25 -21.32 -13.29
CA GLU A 89 14.71 -22.61 -12.77
C GLU A 89 13.53 -23.45 -12.27
N GLN A 90 12.68 -22.89 -11.41
CA GLN A 90 11.57 -23.66 -10.85
C GLN A 90 10.52 -24.03 -11.89
N MET A 91 10.25 -23.14 -12.86
CA MET A 91 9.33 -23.43 -13.97
C MET A 91 9.83 -24.58 -14.85
N SER A 92 11.14 -24.80 -14.91
CA SER A 92 11.76 -25.91 -15.65
C SER A 92 11.70 -27.25 -14.90
N GLN A 93 11.17 -27.27 -13.66
CA GLN A 93 11.12 -28.46 -12.80
C GLN A 93 9.68 -28.88 -12.48
N LEU A 94 8.94 -28.04 -11.73
CA LEU A 94 7.61 -28.37 -11.23
C LEU A 94 6.82 -27.09 -10.95
N ASN A 95 5.56 -27.06 -11.37
CA ASN A 95 4.61 -26.04 -10.95
C ASN A 95 3.22 -26.65 -10.78
N THR A 96 2.79 -26.86 -9.54
CA THR A 96 1.55 -27.55 -9.19
C THR A 96 0.95 -26.96 -7.91
N HIS A 97 -0.20 -27.48 -7.49
CA HIS A 97 -0.89 -27.07 -6.27
C HIS A 97 -0.32 -27.72 -5.00
N THR A 98 -0.66 -27.18 -3.83
CA THR A 98 -0.16 -27.59 -2.50
C THR A 98 -0.68 -28.92 -1.96
N ARG A 99 -1.56 -29.64 -2.67
CA ARG A 99 -2.04 -30.97 -2.25
C ARG A 99 -1.04 -32.11 -2.49
N TYR A 100 0.04 -31.84 -3.22
CA TYR A 100 1.20 -32.74 -3.31
C TYR A 100 2.35 -32.15 -2.49
N LEU A 101 3.17 -33.01 -1.89
CA LEU A 101 4.30 -32.57 -1.10
C LEU A 101 5.39 -31.94 -2.00
N HIS A 102 5.92 -30.80 -1.57
CA HIS A 102 7.11 -30.18 -2.14
C HIS A 102 7.80 -29.28 -1.10
N GLU A 103 9.13 -29.28 -1.06
CA GLU A 103 9.94 -28.62 -0.01
C GLU A 103 9.84 -27.08 -0.09
N ARG A 104 9.76 -26.53 -1.31
CA ARG A 104 9.88 -25.08 -1.54
C ARG A 104 8.91 -24.19 -0.77
N ILE A 105 7.68 -24.65 -0.56
CA ILE A 105 6.70 -23.89 0.24
C ILE A 105 7.07 -23.94 1.73
N LEU A 106 7.61 -25.05 2.21
CA LEU A 106 8.06 -25.24 3.58
C LEU A 106 9.31 -24.41 3.87
N ASP A 107 10.31 -24.44 2.98
CA ASP A 107 11.55 -23.67 3.10
C ASP A 107 11.25 -22.17 3.16
N TYR A 108 10.44 -21.68 2.22
CA TYR A 108 10.00 -20.30 2.21
C TYR A 108 9.21 -19.93 3.47
N THR A 109 8.30 -20.81 3.92
CA THR A 109 7.53 -20.56 5.15
C THR A 109 8.44 -20.46 6.36
N ALA A 110 9.42 -21.37 6.49
CA ALA A 110 10.37 -21.37 7.60
C ALA A 110 11.18 -20.06 7.63
N ASP A 111 11.71 -19.63 6.49
CA ASP A 111 12.44 -18.38 6.37
C ASP A 111 11.57 -17.14 6.60
N LEU A 112 10.33 -17.13 6.11
CA LEU A 112 9.40 -16.02 6.30
C LEU A 112 9.00 -15.87 7.76
N LEU A 113 8.76 -16.97 8.48
CA LEU A 113 8.37 -16.93 9.88
C LEU A 113 9.47 -16.35 10.78
N THR A 114 10.74 -16.39 10.38
CA THR A 114 11.81 -15.71 11.14
C THR A 114 11.73 -14.18 11.09
N THR A 115 10.85 -13.61 10.26
CA THR A 115 10.67 -12.16 10.12
C THR A 115 9.57 -11.60 11.03
N VAL A 116 8.80 -12.47 11.69
CA VAL A 116 7.69 -12.10 12.59
C VAL A 116 7.99 -12.57 14.02
N PRO A 117 7.31 -12.03 15.05
CA PRO A 117 7.39 -12.58 16.41
C PRO A 117 6.96 -14.04 16.49
N ASP A 118 7.61 -14.85 17.33
CA ASP A 118 7.39 -16.31 17.49
C ASP A 118 5.93 -16.74 17.73
N ALA A 119 5.10 -15.85 18.28
CA ALA A 119 3.67 -16.11 18.47
C ALA A 119 2.93 -16.32 17.14
N ILE A 120 3.40 -15.70 16.06
CA ILE A 120 2.86 -15.87 14.70
C ILE A 120 3.63 -17.03 14.07
N ASN A 121 2.99 -18.19 13.95
CA ASN A 121 3.68 -19.45 13.65
C ASN A 121 2.95 -20.34 12.62
N LYS A 122 1.90 -19.83 11.98
CA LYS A 122 1.21 -20.47 10.86
C LYS A 122 1.16 -19.56 9.65
N ALA A 123 1.21 -20.16 8.46
CA ALA A 123 1.11 -19.46 7.18
C ALA A 123 0.09 -20.14 6.27
N MET A 124 -0.62 -19.33 5.48
CA MET A 124 -1.46 -19.75 4.35
C MET A 124 -1.17 -18.86 3.15
N TYR A 125 -1.34 -19.39 1.94
CA TYR A 125 -0.93 -18.71 0.71
C TYR A 125 -2.05 -18.59 -0.31
N MET A 126 -2.06 -17.44 -0.98
CA MET A 126 -3.05 -17.00 -1.96
C MET A 126 -2.33 -16.32 -3.14
N CYS A 127 -3.06 -15.72 -4.08
CA CYS A 127 -2.47 -15.04 -5.25
C CYS A 127 -2.47 -13.51 -5.12
N THR A 128 -3.42 -12.95 -4.37
CA THR A 128 -3.63 -11.51 -4.24
C THR A 128 -3.83 -11.05 -2.79
N GLY A 129 -3.55 -9.78 -2.52
CA GLY A 129 -3.84 -9.18 -1.21
C GLY A 129 -5.33 -9.20 -0.86
N SER A 130 -6.22 -9.07 -1.85
CA SER A 130 -7.68 -9.19 -1.65
C SER A 130 -8.05 -10.57 -1.08
N GLU A 131 -7.51 -11.65 -1.63
CA GLU A 131 -7.75 -13.01 -1.10
C GLU A 131 -7.19 -13.20 0.31
N ALA A 132 -6.04 -12.56 0.61
CA ALA A 132 -5.46 -12.58 1.95
C ALA A 132 -6.32 -11.87 2.98
N ASN A 133 -6.79 -10.66 2.67
CA ASN A 133 -7.68 -9.91 3.53
C ASN A 133 -9.08 -10.55 3.62
N ASP A 134 -9.58 -11.18 2.57
CA ASP A 134 -10.82 -11.97 2.63
C ASP A 134 -10.73 -13.10 3.66
N LEU A 135 -9.63 -13.87 3.62
CA LEU A 135 -9.41 -14.94 4.58
C LEU A 135 -9.24 -14.38 6.01
N ALA A 136 -8.51 -13.28 6.17
CA ALA A 136 -8.35 -12.62 7.48
C ALA A 136 -9.69 -12.18 8.07
N ILE A 137 -10.58 -11.56 7.27
CA ILE A 137 -11.93 -11.18 7.72
C ILE A 137 -12.75 -12.42 8.10
N ARG A 138 -12.63 -13.53 7.35
CA ARG A 138 -13.32 -14.79 7.70
C ARG A 138 -12.81 -15.36 9.02
N ILE A 139 -11.50 -15.32 9.27
CA ILE A 139 -10.89 -15.73 10.54
C ILE A 139 -11.39 -14.85 11.69
N ALA A 140 -11.41 -13.53 11.53
CA ALA A 140 -11.92 -12.60 12.55
C ALA A 140 -13.37 -12.93 12.95
N LYS A 141 -14.23 -13.18 11.95
CA LYS A 141 -15.63 -13.56 12.17
C LYS A 141 -15.76 -14.91 12.89
N ALA A 142 -14.97 -15.90 12.48
CA ALA A 142 -14.99 -17.22 13.09
C ALA A 142 -14.48 -17.19 14.54
N TRP A 143 -13.41 -16.43 14.81
CA TRP A 143 -12.85 -16.23 16.15
C TRP A 143 -13.84 -15.58 17.12
N SER A 144 -14.42 -14.43 16.74
CA SER A 144 -15.26 -13.67 17.67
C SER A 144 -16.72 -14.14 17.67
N GLY A 145 -17.16 -14.88 16.66
CA GLY A 145 -18.57 -15.15 16.36
C GLY A 145 -19.36 -13.90 15.95
N GLY A 146 -18.68 -12.82 15.59
CA GLY A 146 -19.25 -11.54 15.15
C GLY A 146 -19.06 -11.26 13.67
N THR A 147 -19.53 -10.10 13.23
CA THR A 147 -19.46 -9.67 11.81
C THR A 147 -18.91 -8.25 11.64
N GLY A 148 -18.76 -7.50 12.73
CA GLY A 148 -18.34 -6.12 12.75
C GLY A 148 -16.85 -5.94 12.52
N ILE A 149 -16.48 -5.22 11.46
CA ILE A 149 -15.07 -4.89 11.15
C ILE A 149 -14.89 -3.38 11.21
N ILE A 150 -13.84 -2.92 11.90
CA ILE A 150 -13.44 -1.51 11.92
C ILE A 150 -12.25 -1.33 10.98
N VAL A 151 -12.29 -0.28 10.15
CA VAL A 151 -11.19 0.16 9.25
C VAL A 151 -11.02 1.68 9.32
N SER A 152 -9.89 2.21 8.83
CA SER A 152 -9.72 3.67 8.71
C SER A 152 -10.58 4.28 7.60
N GLN A 153 -10.87 5.58 7.68
CA GLN A 153 -11.81 6.28 6.79
C GLN A 153 -11.45 6.21 5.30
N GLU A 154 -10.17 6.12 4.93
CA GLU A 154 -9.74 5.98 3.53
C GLU A 154 -8.99 4.66 3.30
N ALA A 155 -9.30 3.63 4.08
CA ALA A 155 -8.70 2.32 3.92
C ALA A 155 -8.96 1.69 2.54
N TYR A 156 -8.01 0.87 2.09
CA TYR A 156 -8.16 0.00 0.93
C TYR A 156 -7.55 -1.37 1.23
N HIS A 157 -8.38 -2.39 1.25
CA HIS A 157 -8.02 -3.76 1.62
C HIS A 157 -8.30 -4.80 0.53
N GLY A 158 -8.90 -4.40 -0.59
CA GLY A 158 -9.10 -5.29 -1.73
C GLY A 158 -10.34 -4.97 -2.56
N THR A 159 -10.72 -5.92 -3.40
CA THR A 159 -11.76 -5.75 -4.43
C THR A 159 -12.75 -6.93 -4.52
N SER A 160 -12.56 -7.97 -3.73
CA SER A 160 -13.57 -9.03 -3.56
C SER A 160 -14.71 -8.49 -2.69
N GLU A 161 -15.87 -9.14 -2.70
CA GLU A 161 -17.07 -8.64 -2.01
C GLU A 161 -16.85 -8.33 -0.51
N LEU A 162 -16.12 -9.18 0.21
CA LEU A 162 -15.83 -8.94 1.63
C LEU A 162 -14.87 -7.76 1.83
N THR A 163 -13.74 -7.73 1.12
CA THR A 163 -12.76 -6.64 1.27
C THR A 163 -13.25 -5.31 0.69
N SER A 164 -14.02 -5.32 -0.40
CA SER A 164 -14.61 -4.11 -0.98
C SER A 164 -15.64 -3.49 -0.02
N GLY A 165 -16.37 -4.31 0.73
CA GLY A 165 -17.24 -3.88 1.83
C GLY A 165 -16.50 -3.25 3.02
N ALA A 166 -15.16 -3.33 3.05
CA ALA A 166 -14.28 -2.73 4.05
C ALA A 166 -13.23 -1.78 3.42
N SER A 167 -13.46 -1.31 2.18
CA SER A 167 -12.52 -0.46 1.43
C SER A 167 -13.16 0.86 1.00
N PRO A 168 -13.36 1.83 1.91
CA PRO A 168 -14.01 3.11 1.60
C PRO A 168 -13.32 3.90 0.46
N ALA A 169 -12.01 3.73 0.25
CA ALA A 169 -11.28 4.39 -0.85
C ALA A 169 -11.74 3.99 -2.27
N LEU A 170 -12.56 2.95 -2.41
CA LEU A 170 -13.22 2.59 -3.68
C LEU A 170 -14.29 3.61 -4.11
N GLY A 171 -14.66 4.54 -3.22
CA GLY A 171 -15.69 5.55 -3.47
C GLY A 171 -17.11 5.03 -3.25
N SER A 172 -18.08 5.94 -3.18
CA SER A 172 -19.46 5.58 -2.78
C SER A 172 -20.23 4.78 -3.83
N GLY A 173 -19.65 4.53 -5.01
CA GLY A 173 -20.19 3.60 -6.00
C GLY A 173 -20.10 2.15 -5.56
N GLN A 174 -19.19 1.84 -4.62
CA GLN A 174 -19.10 0.57 -3.93
C GLN A 174 -19.63 0.75 -2.50
N PRO A 175 -20.83 0.25 -2.17
CA PRO A 175 -21.33 0.30 -0.82
C PRO A 175 -20.42 -0.46 0.14
N LEU A 176 -20.20 0.13 1.32
CA LEU A 176 -19.59 -0.59 2.45
C LEU A 176 -20.55 -1.66 2.98
N ALA A 177 -20.00 -2.71 3.58
CA ALA A 177 -20.81 -3.70 4.26
C ALA A 177 -21.57 -3.04 5.42
N PRO A 178 -22.84 -3.38 5.69
CA PRO A 178 -23.61 -2.80 6.80
C PRO A 178 -22.96 -2.99 8.18
N THR A 179 -22.08 -3.99 8.29
CA THR A 179 -21.35 -4.34 9.51
C THR A 179 -19.99 -3.66 9.62
N THR A 180 -19.55 -2.93 8.60
CA THR A 180 -18.30 -2.15 8.65
C THR A 180 -18.53 -0.85 9.43
N ARG A 181 -17.54 -0.44 10.22
CA ARG A 181 -17.44 0.91 10.78
C ARG A 181 -16.13 1.56 10.40
N LEU A 182 -16.18 2.89 10.27
CA LEU A 182 -15.02 3.71 9.93
C LEU A 182 -14.53 4.44 11.16
N VAL A 183 -13.23 4.48 11.36
CA VAL A 183 -12.58 5.29 12.39
C VAL A 183 -11.74 6.40 11.71
N PRO A 184 -11.75 7.64 12.22
CA PRO A 184 -10.85 8.68 11.73
C PRO A 184 -9.39 8.20 11.75
N PRO A 185 -8.57 8.50 10.74
CA PRO A 185 -7.17 8.11 10.76
C PRO A 185 -6.39 8.91 11.81
N PRO A 186 -5.28 8.37 12.34
CA PRO A 186 -4.41 9.03 13.30
C PRO A 186 -3.51 10.08 12.64
N ASP A 187 -4.12 11.10 12.02
CA ASP A 187 -3.44 12.18 11.31
C ASP A 187 -2.89 13.24 12.28
N ARG A 188 -1.63 13.11 12.70
CA ARG A 188 -0.95 14.09 13.58
C ARG A 188 -0.90 15.51 12.99
N TYR A 189 -1.02 15.66 11.66
CA TYR A 189 -1.06 16.99 11.05
C TYR A 189 -2.39 17.71 11.33
N ARG A 190 -3.50 16.98 11.52
CA ARG A 190 -4.84 17.57 11.72
C ARG A 190 -5.48 17.28 13.08
N VAL A 191 -5.07 16.20 13.74
CA VAL A 191 -5.56 15.78 15.05
C VAL A 191 -4.69 16.42 16.13
N ASP A 192 -5.29 17.32 16.89
CA ASP A 192 -4.67 17.92 18.07
C ASP A 192 -5.01 17.08 19.31
N ALA A 193 -4.18 16.06 19.56
CA ALA A 193 -4.29 15.18 20.71
C ALA A 193 -2.93 15.07 21.42
N PRO A 194 -2.85 15.24 22.75
CA PRO A 194 -1.60 15.09 23.51
C PRO A 194 -0.98 13.69 23.35
N ASP A 195 -1.82 12.67 23.31
CA ASP A 195 -1.46 11.28 23.04
C ASP A 195 -2.35 10.74 21.92
N LEU A 196 -1.75 10.58 20.75
CA LEU A 196 -2.43 10.09 19.54
C LEU A 196 -2.91 8.63 19.69
N GLY A 197 -2.16 7.79 20.41
CA GLY A 197 -2.52 6.38 20.60
C GLY A 197 -3.72 6.22 21.52
N THR A 198 -3.73 6.96 22.64
CA THR A 198 -4.88 6.99 23.56
C THR A 198 -6.12 7.56 22.88
N TRP A 199 -5.99 8.66 22.13
CA TRP A 199 -7.09 9.23 21.36
C TRP A 199 -7.67 8.22 20.36
N TRP A 200 -6.82 7.56 19.58
CA TRP A 200 -7.29 6.65 18.54
C TRP A 200 -7.94 5.39 19.13
N ALA A 201 -7.43 4.88 20.26
CA ALA A 201 -8.07 3.80 21.00
C ALA A 201 -9.49 4.17 21.46
N GLN A 202 -9.71 5.42 21.89
CA GLN A 202 -11.05 5.92 22.23
C GLN A 202 -11.97 6.01 21.02
N GLU A 203 -11.46 6.44 19.85
CA GLU A 203 -12.25 6.44 18.62
C GLU A 203 -12.66 5.02 18.19
N ILE A 204 -11.79 4.03 18.39
CA ILE A 204 -12.13 2.61 18.17
C ILE A 204 -13.20 2.14 19.15
N GLN A 205 -13.06 2.44 20.45
CA GLN A 205 -14.06 2.05 21.45
C GLN A 205 -15.45 2.63 21.11
N LYS A 206 -15.52 3.89 20.67
CA LYS A 206 -16.78 4.50 20.21
C LYS A 206 -17.44 3.71 19.08
N GLN A 207 -16.66 3.21 18.12
CA GLN A 207 -17.21 2.40 17.03
C GLN A 207 -17.69 1.02 17.52
N ILE A 208 -16.99 0.42 18.48
CA ILE A 208 -17.41 -0.85 19.11
C ILE A 208 -18.73 -0.66 19.86
N ASP A 209 -18.86 0.43 20.64
CA ASP A 209 -20.08 0.76 21.37
C ASP A 209 -21.26 1.00 20.41
N ASP A 210 -21.02 1.73 19.30
CA ASP A 210 -22.03 1.91 18.24
C ASP A 210 -22.48 0.59 17.62
N MET A 211 -21.54 -0.31 17.31
CA MET A 211 -21.87 -1.64 16.79
C MET A 211 -22.78 -2.40 17.77
N ALA A 212 -22.46 -2.37 19.07
CA ALA A 212 -23.26 -3.03 20.10
C ALA A 212 -24.69 -2.48 20.19
N VAL A 213 -24.86 -1.15 20.13
CA VAL A 213 -26.18 -0.50 20.09
C VAL A 213 -27.01 -0.95 18.89
N HIS A 214 -26.36 -1.21 17.75
CA HIS A 214 -27.01 -1.69 16.52
C HIS A 214 -27.10 -3.22 16.41
N GLY A 215 -26.76 -3.97 17.47
CA GLY A 215 -26.80 -5.43 17.47
C GLY A 215 -25.74 -6.10 16.56
N ILE A 216 -24.70 -5.36 16.18
CA ILE A 216 -23.58 -5.85 15.39
C ILE A 216 -22.49 -6.29 16.35
N LYS A 217 -22.17 -7.59 16.38
CA LYS A 217 -21.10 -8.09 17.23
C LYS A 217 -19.74 -7.80 16.59
N PHE A 218 -18.86 -7.14 17.33
CA PHE A 218 -17.49 -6.82 16.90
C PHE A 218 -16.67 -8.08 16.59
N ALA A 219 -15.85 -8.02 15.55
CA ALA A 219 -14.99 -9.12 15.11
C ALA A 219 -13.52 -8.75 14.99
N GLY A 220 -13.20 -7.53 14.56
CA GLY A 220 -11.81 -7.12 14.54
C GLY A 220 -11.56 -5.74 13.95
N LEU A 221 -10.32 -5.30 14.13
CA LEU A 221 -9.74 -4.10 13.53
C LEU A 221 -8.80 -4.55 12.41
N MET A 222 -8.95 -3.96 11.23
CA MET A 222 -8.05 -4.17 10.10
C MET A 222 -7.50 -2.82 9.64
N VAL A 223 -6.18 -2.64 9.68
CA VAL A 223 -5.52 -1.44 9.17
C VAL A 223 -4.17 -1.77 8.54
N ASP A 224 -3.76 -0.96 7.56
CA ASP A 224 -2.36 -0.91 7.18
C ASP A 224 -1.61 -0.05 8.21
N SER A 225 -0.45 -0.51 8.67
CA SER A 225 0.20 0.03 9.87
C SER A 225 0.77 1.46 9.71
N ILE A 226 0.67 2.05 8.52
CA ILE A 226 1.12 3.43 8.24
C ILE A 226 0.03 4.28 7.58
N PHE A 227 -1.22 3.81 7.56
CA PHE A 227 -2.39 4.48 6.98
C PHE A 227 -2.10 5.04 5.60
N SER A 228 -1.58 4.17 4.74
CA SER A 228 -0.96 4.55 3.47
C SER A 228 -1.94 5.17 2.48
N SER A 229 -3.20 4.72 2.51
CA SER A 229 -4.28 5.26 1.68
C SER A 229 -4.87 6.54 2.28
N ASP A 230 -4.90 6.67 3.60
CA ASP A 230 -5.33 7.89 4.31
C ASP A 230 -4.37 9.08 4.11
N GLY A 231 -3.19 8.84 3.54
CA GLY A 231 -2.22 9.88 3.20
C GLY A 231 -0.86 9.69 3.85
N VAL A 232 -0.45 8.45 4.12
CA VAL A 232 0.87 8.08 4.68
C VAL A 232 1.06 8.69 6.07
N LEU A 233 0.45 8.08 7.08
CA LEU A 233 0.44 8.53 8.48
C LEU A 233 1.11 7.47 9.37
N PRO A 234 2.45 7.31 9.33
CA PRO A 234 3.15 6.30 10.12
C PRO A 234 3.07 6.53 11.64
N GLY A 235 2.71 7.74 12.07
CA GLY A 235 2.60 8.13 13.47
C GLY A 235 3.92 8.00 14.26
N PRO A 236 3.89 8.32 15.57
CA PRO A 236 5.00 8.01 16.46
C PRO A 236 5.08 6.51 16.73
N GLN A 237 6.29 5.96 16.92
CA GLN A 237 6.45 4.55 17.29
C GLN A 237 5.62 4.20 18.54
N GLY A 238 5.02 3.01 18.55
CA GLY A 238 4.21 2.51 19.67
C GLY A 238 2.75 2.96 19.73
N PHE A 239 2.33 3.96 18.95
CA PHE A 239 1.00 4.56 19.11
C PHE A 239 -0.19 3.61 18.83
N LEU A 240 0.01 2.53 18.07
CA LEU A 240 -1.05 1.54 17.80
C LEU A 240 -1.34 0.62 19.00
N LYS A 241 -0.44 0.58 20.00
CA LYS A 241 -0.57 -0.36 21.12
C LYS A 241 -1.89 -0.18 21.92
N PRO A 242 -2.28 1.02 22.36
CA PRO A 242 -3.53 1.20 23.12
C PRO A 242 -4.78 0.76 22.34
N ALA A 243 -4.78 0.95 21.01
CA ALA A 243 -5.87 0.51 20.14
C ALA A 243 -6.02 -1.01 20.13
N ILE A 244 -4.89 -1.74 20.09
CA ILE A 244 -4.91 -3.21 20.10
C ILE A 244 -5.36 -3.75 21.45
N ASP A 245 -4.93 -3.11 22.54
CA ASP A 245 -5.40 -3.45 23.88
C ASP A 245 -6.94 -3.32 23.99
N VAL A 246 -7.53 -2.27 23.36
CA VAL A 246 -8.99 -2.11 23.23
C VAL A 246 -9.63 -3.21 22.36
N VAL A 247 -9.03 -3.57 21.23
CA VAL A 247 -9.54 -4.63 20.35
C VAL A 247 -9.65 -5.96 21.09
N HIS A 248 -8.60 -6.35 21.82
CA HIS A 248 -8.56 -7.59 22.59
C HIS A 248 -9.51 -7.57 23.78
N ALA A 249 -9.61 -6.45 24.50
CA ALA A 249 -10.56 -6.30 25.61
C ALA A 249 -12.03 -6.50 25.20
N ASN A 250 -12.35 -6.24 23.93
CA ASN A 250 -13.68 -6.42 23.36
C ASN A 250 -13.84 -7.74 22.57
N GLY A 251 -12.87 -8.66 22.66
CA GLY A 251 -12.96 -10.00 22.08
C GLY A 251 -12.78 -10.07 20.55
N GLY A 252 -12.30 -9.00 19.92
CA GLY A 252 -11.92 -8.99 18.51
C GLY A 252 -10.45 -9.37 18.30
N ILE A 253 -10.05 -9.50 17.03
CA ILE A 253 -8.65 -9.66 16.64
C ILE A 253 -8.12 -8.44 15.89
N PHE A 254 -6.80 -8.25 15.95
CA PHE A 254 -6.09 -7.27 15.15
C PHE A 254 -5.49 -7.92 13.89
N ILE A 255 -5.91 -7.40 12.73
CA ILE A 255 -5.41 -7.77 11.41
C ILE A 255 -4.48 -6.66 10.91
N ALA A 256 -3.19 -6.95 10.83
CA ALA A 256 -2.19 -6.05 10.23
C ALA A 256 -2.13 -6.27 8.71
N ASP A 257 -2.63 -5.31 7.94
CA ASP A 257 -2.46 -5.32 6.48
C ASP A 257 -1.07 -4.80 6.11
N GLU A 258 -0.15 -5.73 5.87
CA GLU A 258 1.24 -5.45 5.53
C GLU A 258 1.48 -5.42 4.01
N VAL A 259 0.42 -5.38 3.19
CA VAL A 259 0.54 -5.33 1.73
C VAL A 259 1.22 -4.03 1.26
N GLN A 260 1.10 -2.93 2.02
CA GLN A 260 1.75 -1.64 1.71
C GLN A 260 3.04 -1.41 2.52
N PRO A 261 3.05 -1.57 3.87
CA PRO A 261 4.23 -1.25 4.68
C PRO A 261 5.18 -2.42 4.96
N GLY A 262 4.85 -3.66 4.56
CA GLY A 262 5.68 -4.83 4.82
C GLY A 262 6.93 -4.91 3.93
N PHE A 263 7.67 -6.02 4.09
CA PHE A 263 8.89 -6.33 3.32
C PHE A 263 9.92 -5.21 3.35
N ALA A 264 10.32 -4.79 4.54
CA ALA A 264 11.40 -3.83 4.81
C ALA A 264 11.16 -2.39 4.33
N ARG A 265 9.99 -2.10 3.74
CA ARG A 265 9.62 -0.79 3.17
C ARG A 265 9.83 0.37 4.14
N THR A 266 9.47 0.18 5.41
CA THR A 266 9.51 1.24 6.42
C THR A 266 10.89 1.45 7.06
N GLY A 267 11.88 0.60 6.73
CA GLY A 267 13.26 0.71 7.19
C GLY A 267 13.49 0.23 8.62
N ASP A 268 12.82 0.80 9.61
CA ASP A 268 13.05 0.47 11.03
C ASP A 268 12.72 -0.99 11.39
N SER A 269 11.88 -1.65 10.60
CA SER A 269 11.42 -3.01 10.83
C SER A 269 11.05 -3.68 9.51
N PHE A 270 11.10 -5.02 9.49
CA PHE A 270 10.70 -5.79 8.30
C PHE A 270 9.21 -5.63 7.99
N TRP A 271 8.38 -5.53 9.03
CA TRP A 271 6.96 -5.27 8.96
C TRP A 271 6.62 -3.92 9.59
N GLY A 272 5.65 -3.21 9.03
CA GLY A 272 5.25 -1.91 9.52
C GLY A 272 4.68 -1.95 10.94
N PHE A 273 3.94 -3.01 11.32
CA PHE A 273 3.49 -3.22 12.70
C PHE A 273 4.66 -3.30 13.70
N GLY A 274 5.85 -3.75 13.26
CA GLY A 274 7.04 -3.88 14.09
C GLY A 274 7.48 -2.56 14.72
N ARG A 275 7.23 -1.43 14.02
CA ARG A 275 7.47 -0.06 14.51
C ARG A 275 6.73 0.27 15.80
N HIS A 276 5.69 -0.49 16.13
CA HIS A 276 4.86 -0.25 17.31
C HIS A 276 5.10 -1.24 18.45
N GLY A 277 6.03 -2.20 18.28
CA GLY A 277 6.33 -3.19 19.33
C GLY A 277 5.13 -4.08 19.66
N ILE A 278 4.28 -4.34 18.67
CA ILE A 278 3.02 -5.08 18.79
C ILE A 278 3.13 -6.43 18.08
N VAL A 279 2.30 -7.37 18.53
CA VAL A 279 2.17 -8.71 17.92
C VAL A 279 0.74 -8.83 17.37
N PRO A 280 0.53 -8.73 16.05
CA PRO A 280 -0.77 -8.97 15.43
C PRO A 280 -1.27 -10.38 15.66
N ASP A 281 -2.59 -10.56 15.55
CA ASP A 281 -3.20 -11.90 15.55
C ASP A 281 -3.13 -12.53 14.16
N VAL A 282 -3.29 -11.68 13.13
CA VAL A 282 -3.21 -12.02 11.71
C VAL A 282 -2.41 -10.93 10.99
N VAL A 283 -1.54 -11.34 10.08
CA VAL A 283 -0.77 -10.47 9.18
C VAL A 283 -1.09 -10.86 7.74
N THR A 284 -1.49 -9.92 6.91
CA THR A 284 -1.73 -10.17 5.48
C THR A 284 -0.64 -9.53 4.64
N LEU A 285 -0.23 -10.22 3.58
CA LEU A 285 0.92 -9.83 2.76
C LEU A 285 0.65 -10.12 1.29
N GLY A 286 1.28 -9.38 0.38
CA GLY A 286 0.99 -9.44 -1.06
C GLY A 286 1.99 -8.59 -1.84
N LYS A 287 1.51 -7.77 -2.79
CA LYS A 287 2.25 -6.75 -3.58
C LYS A 287 3.77 -7.00 -3.71
N PRO A 288 4.65 -6.55 -2.79
CA PRO A 288 6.10 -6.70 -2.94
C PRO A 288 6.61 -8.16 -2.92
N MET A 289 5.83 -9.08 -2.34
CA MET A 289 6.26 -10.45 -2.00
C MET A 289 6.91 -11.20 -3.16
N GLY A 290 6.36 -11.10 -4.37
CA GLY A 290 6.86 -11.83 -5.55
C GLY A 290 7.55 -10.97 -6.61
N ASN A 291 7.84 -9.70 -6.31
CA ASN A 291 8.40 -8.72 -7.25
C ASN A 291 7.70 -8.68 -8.64
N GLY A 292 6.37 -8.88 -8.66
CA GLY A 292 5.55 -8.94 -9.88
C GLY A 292 4.91 -10.30 -10.18
N ILE A 293 5.39 -11.38 -9.57
CA ILE A 293 4.73 -12.70 -9.65
C ILE A 293 3.51 -12.72 -8.70
N PRO A 294 2.33 -13.19 -9.13
CA PRO A 294 1.15 -13.30 -8.27
C PRO A 294 1.41 -14.24 -7.08
N VAL A 295 1.46 -13.64 -5.90
CA VAL A 295 1.63 -14.34 -4.63
C VAL A 295 1.20 -13.42 -3.50
N SER A 296 0.50 -13.99 -2.53
CA SER A 296 0.13 -13.35 -1.28
C SER A 296 0.10 -14.39 -0.17
N GLY A 297 -0.04 -13.92 1.07
CA GLY A 297 -0.13 -14.82 2.20
C GLY A 297 -0.84 -14.21 3.38
N LEU A 298 -1.04 -15.08 4.36
CA LEU A 298 -1.57 -14.77 5.68
C LEU A 298 -0.70 -15.49 6.69
N LEU A 299 -0.16 -14.75 7.65
CA LEU A 299 0.51 -15.30 8.82
C LEU A 299 -0.40 -15.11 10.02
N ALA A 300 -0.47 -16.09 10.92
CA ALA A 300 -1.34 -15.99 12.08
C ALA A 300 -0.79 -16.75 13.29
N LYS A 301 -1.30 -16.39 14.47
CA LYS A 301 -1.23 -17.23 15.66
C LYS A 301 -2.01 -18.52 15.41
N ALA A 302 -1.47 -19.67 15.84
CA ALA A 302 -2.09 -20.97 15.59
C ALA A 302 -3.53 -21.06 16.11
N GLU A 303 -3.77 -20.59 17.33
CA GLU A 303 -5.07 -20.62 17.99
C GLU A 303 -6.11 -19.73 17.27
N VAL A 304 -5.67 -18.59 16.73
CA VAL A 304 -6.55 -17.68 15.97
C VAL A 304 -6.94 -18.30 14.63
N LEU A 305 -5.98 -18.93 13.95
CA LEU A 305 -6.24 -19.63 12.69
C LEU A 305 -7.16 -20.84 12.88
N ALA A 306 -6.98 -21.60 13.98
CA ALA A 306 -7.75 -22.78 14.31
C ALA A 306 -9.26 -22.52 14.37
N ALA A 307 -9.67 -21.34 14.85
CA ALA A 307 -11.09 -20.94 14.89
C ALA A 307 -11.78 -20.96 13.51
N PHE A 308 -11.01 -20.89 12.42
CA PHE A 308 -11.50 -21.07 11.06
C PHE A 308 -11.13 -22.43 10.48
N SER A 309 -9.87 -22.85 10.60
CA SER A 309 -9.34 -24.00 9.84
C SER A 309 -9.83 -25.36 10.33
N ASP A 310 -10.24 -25.47 11.59
CA ASP A 310 -10.64 -26.76 12.17
C ASP A 310 -12.00 -27.22 11.64
N ASP A 311 -12.88 -26.26 11.31
CA ASP A 311 -14.24 -26.53 10.85
C ASP A 311 -14.43 -26.29 9.34
N ILE A 312 -13.60 -25.45 8.70
CA ILE A 312 -13.81 -24.99 7.33
C ILE A 312 -12.64 -25.43 6.43
N PRO A 313 -12.86 -26.39 5.51
CA PRO A 313 -11.88 -26.71 4.48
C PRO A 313 -11.56 -25.48 3.63
N TYR A 314 -10.27 -25.20 3.44
CA TYR A 314 -9.80 -24.12 2.59
C TYR A 314 -8.73 -24.63 1.62
N PHE A 315 -8.89 -24.30 0.35
CA PHE A 315 -7.93 -24.63 -0.70
C PHE A 315 -7.92 -23.52 -1.76
N ASN A 316 -6.73 -23.04 -2.10
CA ASN A 316 -6.49 -22.14 -3.22
C ASN A 316 -5.61 -22.86 -4.24
N THR A 317 -6.12 -23.07 -5.46
CA THR A 317 -5.46 -23.88 -6.49
C THR A 317 -4.05 -23.41 -6.83
N PHE A 318 -3.83 -22.10 -6.86
CA PHE A 318 -2.55 -21.49 -7.21
C PHE A 318 -1.79 -20.97 -5.99
N GLY A 319 -2.46 -20.74 -4.87
CA GLY A 319 -1.85 -20.30 -3.62
C GLY A 319 -0.76 -21.26 -3.16
N GLY A 320 0.46 -20.75 -3.01
CA GLY A 320 1.61 -21.55 -2.56
C GLY A 320 2.25 -22.45 -3.62
N ASN A 321 1.94 -22.27 -4.91
CA ASN A 321 2.58 -23.04 -5.98
C ASN A 321 4.13 -22.85 -5.98
N PRO A 322 4.91 -23.85 -6.45
CA PRO A 322 6.36 -23.79 -6.41
C PRO A 322 6.98 -22.56 -7.08
N VAL A 323 6.46 -22.11 -8.23
CA VAL A 323 7.04 -20.97 -8.96
C VAL A 323 6.85 -19.65 -8.21
N SER A 324 5.66 -19.42 -7.67
CA SER A 324 5.39 -18.24 -6.82
C SER A 324 6.26 -18.25 -5.56
N MET A 325 6.47 -19.43 -4.94
CA MET A 325 7.34 -19.56 -3.77
C MET A 325 8.83 -19.36 -4.14
N ALA A 326 9.27 -19.74 -5.34
CA ALA A 326 10.62 -19.45 -5.82
C ALA A 326 10.87 -17.95 -5.98
N ALA A 327 9.90 -17.23 -6.57
CA ALA A 327 9.95 -15.77 -6.66
C ALA A 327 10.00 -15.13 -5.27
N ALA A 328 9.13 -15.56 -4.35
CA ALA A 328 9.04 -15.00 -3.01
C ALA A 328 10.31 -15.26 -2.18
N GLN A 329 10.91 -16.44 -2.30
CA GLN A 329 12.18 -16.76 -1.67
C GLN A 329 13.30 -15.86 -2.20
N ALA A 330 13.40 -15.68 -3.52
CA ALA A 330 14.40 -14.81 -4.12
C ALA A 330 14.27 -13.35 -3.65
N VAL A 331 13.03 -12.85 -3.50
CA VAL A 331 12.78 -11.51 -2.93
C VAL A 331 13.25 -11.42 -1.49
N LEU A 332 12.92 -12.41 -0.65
CA LEU A 332 13.33 -12.44 0.75
C LEU A 332 14.87 -12.48 0.89
N GLN A 333 15.54 -13.27 0.05
CA GLN A 333 17.00 -13.34 0.02
C GLN A 333 17.62 -12.01 -0.41
N VAL A 334 17.14 -11.39 -1.49
CA VAL A 334 17.64 -10.09 -1.95
C VAL A 334 17.49 -9.02 -0.87
N ILE A 335 16.35 -8.95 -0.18
CA ILE A 335 16.15 -8.01 0.92
C ILE A 335 17.24 -8.16 2.00
N ARG A 336 17.62 -9.40 2.32
CA ARG A 336 18.66 -9.71 3.33
C ARG A 336 20.07 -9.43 2.81
N GLU A 337 20.40 -9.94 1.62
CA GLU A 337 21.75 -9.89 1.05
C GLU A 337 22.15 -8.47 0.64
N GLU A 338 21.22 -7.72 0.05
CA GLU A 338 21.45 -6.33 -0.37
C GLU A 338 21.14 -5.31 0.73
N LYS A 339 20.78 -5.77 1.94
CA LYS A 339 20.48 -4.92 3.11
C LYS A 339 19.43 -3.85 2.80
N LEU A 340 18.36 -4.25 2.12
CA LEU A 340 17.36 -3.31 1.62
C LEU A 340 16.54 -2.66 2.74
N GLN A 341 16.51 -3.25 3.93
CA GLN A 341 15.90 -2.66 5.10
C GLN A 341 16.71 -1.46 5.60
N GLU A 342 18.01 -1.64 5.82
CA GLU A 342 18.93 -0.57 6.23
C GLU A 342 19.03 0.52 5.15
N HIS A 343 19.01 0.11 3.87
CA HIS A 343 18.94 1.03 2.74
C HIS A 343 17.67 1.86 2.74
N SER A 344 16.50 1.23 2.94
CA SER A 344 15.21 1.92 3.01
C SER A 344 15.16 2.93 4.15
N LEU A 345 15.75 2.60 5.30
CA LEU A 345 15.90 3.52 6.42
C LEU A 345 16.75 4.72 6.03
N ARG A 346 18.01 4.49 5.63
CA ARG A 346 19.00 5.53 5.35
C ARG A 346 18.59 6.45 4.20
N VAL A 347 18.22 5.89 3.04
CA VAL A 347 17.86 6.70 1.87
C VAL A 347 16.49 7.35 2.05
N GLY A 348 15.57 6.69 2.76
CA GLY A 348 14.28 7.28 3.14
C GLY A 348 14.42 8.52 4.03
N GLU A 349 15.34 8.48 5.01
CA GLU A 349 15.68 9.64 5.84
C GLU A 349 16.32 10.77 5.03
N GLN A 350 17.29 10.46 4.17
CA GLN A 350 17.90 11.44 3.27
C GLN A 350 16.85 12.13 2.39
N LEU A 351 15.96 11.36 1.76
CA LEU A 351 14.89 11.90 0.93
C LEU A 351 13.98 12.84 1.74
N ARG A 352 13.53 12.43 2.93
CA ARG A 352 12.66 13.27 3.76
C ARG A 352 13.34 14.56 4.22
N ASN A 353 14.64 14.54 4.50
CA ASN A 353 15.40 15.74 4.85
C ASN A 353 15.43 16.74 3.68
N GLU A 354 15.71 16.27 2.46
CA GLU A 354 15.73 17.14 1.27
C GLU A 354 14.32 17.68 0.92
N LEU A 355 13.28 16.85 1.09
CA LEU A 355 11.90 17.31 0.92
C LEU A 355 11.46 18.33 1.98
N ALA A 356 11.99 18.25 3.22
CA ALA A 356 11.75 19.25 4.25
C ALA A 356 12.39 20.59 3.88
N LEU A 357 13.63 20.60 3.38
CA LEU A 357 14.28 21.80 2.85
C LEU A 357 13.51 22.40 1.66
N LEU A 358 12.92 21.55 0.82
CA LEU A 358 12.05 22.01 -0.26
C LEU A 358 10.76 22.64 0.29
N ALA A 359 10.18 22.07 1.35
CA ALA A 359 8.97 22.61 2.00
C ALA A 359 9.20 24.02 2.59
N ASP A 360 10.40 24.33 3.08
CA ASP A 360 10.74 25.68 3.55
C ASP A 360 10.72 26.72 2.43
N ARG A 361 11.06 26.31 1.20
CA ARG A 361 11.07 27.20 0.02
C ARG A 361 9.71 27.37 -0.64
N HIS A 362 8.81 26.40 -0.45
CA HIS A 362 7.49 26.36 -1.12
C HIS A 362 6.35 26.40 -0.10
N PRO A 363 5.72 27.57 0.15
CA PRO A 363 4.59 27.72 1.08
C PRO A 363 3.41 26.79 0.82
N SER A 364 3.26 26.31 -0.41
CA SER A 364 2.23 25.35 -0.82
C SER A 364 2.47 23.93 -0.31
N VAL A 365 3.64 23.62 0.26
CA VAL A 365 3.90 22.35 0.94
C VAL A 365 3.46 22.49 2.39
N GLY A 366 2.48 21.68 2.79
CA GLY A 366 1.88 21.72 4.12
C GLY A 366 2.58 20.82 5.12
N ASP A 367 2.97 19.62 4.69
CA ASP A 367 3.61 18.61 5.53
C ASP A 367 4.44 17.61 4.70
N VAL A 368 5.51 17.08 5.30
CA VAL A 368 6.34 16.01 4.75
C VAL A 368 6.49 14.95 5.83
N ARG A 369 5.96 13.76 5.57
CA ARG A 369 5.89 12.67 6.56
C ARG A 369 6.11 11.32 5.91
N GLY A 370 6.61 10.35 6.67
CA GLY A 370 6.85 9.02 6.13
C GLY A 370 7.72 8.14 7.00
N ALA A 371 7.91 6.90 6.55
CA ALA A 371 8.78 5.91 7.17
C ALA A 371 9.51 5.14 6.07
N GLY A 372 10.83 4.96 6.20
CA GLY A 372 11.67 4.34 5.17
C GLY A 372 11.47 4.99 3.80
N LEU A 373 11.37 4.18 2.74
CA LEU A 373 11.08 4.64 1.37
C LEU A 373 9.57 4.71 1.10
N PHE A 374 8.83 5.35 2.01
CA PHE A 374 7.40 5.62 1.86
C PHE A 374 7.08 6.98 2.48
N THR A 375 6.89 7.99 1.63
CA THR A 375 6.72 9.39 2.02
C THR A 375 5.44 9.97 1.43
N GLY A 376 4.67 10.66 2.27
CA GLY A 376 3.61 11.58 1.87
C GLY A 376 4.15 12.99 1.79
N PHE A 377 3.94 13.65 0.66
CA PHE A 377 4.31 15.05 0.41
C PHE A 377 3.02 15.85 0.18
N GLU A 378 2.54 16.54 1.21
CA GLU A 378 1.20 17.10 1.24
C GLU A 378 1.17 18.55 0.74
N LEU A 379 0.28 18.83 -0.22
CA LEU A 379 0.09 20.16 -0.79
C LEU A 379 -1.17 20.84 -0.26
N VAL A 380 -1.03 22.12 0.09
CA VAL A 380 -2.06 22.97 0.67
C VAL A 380 -2.10 24.34 -0.01
N SER A 381 -3.27 24.96 -0.02
CA SER A 381 -3.45 26.33 -0.53
C SER A 381 -3.15 27.37 0.55
N ASN A 382 -3.27 26.97 1.81
CA ASN A 382 -2.90 27.76 2.98
C ASN A 382 -2.34 26.84 4.07
N ARG A 383 -1.12 27.15 4.53
CA ARG A 383 -0.36 26.35 5.51
C ARG A 383 -0.90 26.46 6.94
N GLU A 384 -1.45 27.61 7.33
CA GLU A 384 -2.00 27.84 8.66
C GLU A 384 -3.33 27.11 8.84
N SER A 385 -4.26 27.27 7.89
CA SER A 385 -5.55 26.58 7.91
C SER A 385 -5.48 25.14 7.40
N LYS A 386 -4.31 24.68 6.94
CA LYS A 386 -4.04 23.33 6.42
C LYS A 386 -5.00 22.92 5.29
N THR A 387 -5.46 23.89 4.50
CA THR A 387 -6.51 23.71 3.49
C THR A 387 -5.96 22.91 2.31
N PRO A 388 -6.47 21.70 2.03
CA PRO A 388 -5.97 20.84 0.95
C PRO A 388 -6.00 21.52 -0.43
N ASP A 389 -4.94 21.38 -1.24
CA ASP A 389 -4.91 21.84 -2.64
C ASP A 389 -4.79 20.68 -3.63
N LYS A 390 -5.94 20.05 -3.92
CA LYS A 390 -6.05 18.96 -4.91
C LYS A 390 -5.66 19.40 -6.32
N VAL A 391 -6.01 20.62 -6.71
CA VAL A 391 -5.75 21.12 -8.07
C VAL A 391 -4.24 21.22 -8.28
N LEU A 392 -3.54 21.83 -7.33
CA LEU A 392 -2.08 21.90 -7.37
C LEU A 392 -1.45 20.51 -7.37
N ALA A 393 -1.90 19.57 -6.54
CA ALA A 393 -1.36 18.22 -6.51
C ALA A 393 -1.49 17.50 -7.86
N LEU A 394 -2.63 17.62 -8.53
CA LEU A 394 -2.83 17.04 -9.87
C LEU A 394 -1.94 17.72 -10.91
N ASP A 395 -1.81 19.04 -10.90
CA ASP A 395 -0.96 19.76 -11.85
C ASP A 395 0.52 19.44 -11.63
N VAL A 396 0.96 19.28 -10.38
CA VAL A 396 2.32 18.86 -10.03
C VAL A 396 2.58 17.45 -10.56
N ILE A 397 1.67 16.49 -10.38
CA ILE A 397 1.83 15.11 -10.87
C ILE A 397 1.96 15.06 -12.40
N GLU A 398 1.12 15.79 -13.13
CA GLU A 398 1.19 15.82 -14.60
C GLU A 398 2.52 16.42 -15.09
N ARG A 399 3.01 17.46 -14.41
CA ARG A 399 4.29 18.09 -14.74
C ARG A 399 5.49 17.25 -14.33
N LEU A 400 5.45 16.55 -13.19
CA LEU A 400 6.46 15.56 -12.82
C LEU A 400 6.57 14.46 -13.87
N ARG A 401 5.43 13.96 -14.37
CA ARG A 401 5.43 13.02 -15.50
C ARG A 401 6.13 13.58 -16.73
N ALA A 402 5.97 14.87 -17.02
CA ALA A 402 6.70 15.55 -18.11
C ALA A 402 8.21 15.68 -17.82
N GLU A 403 8.60 15.83 -16.56
CA GLU A 403 10.00 15.74 -16.07
C GLU A 403 10.48 14.28 -15.91
N ARG A 404 9.70 13.31 -16.41
CA ARG A 404 9.98 11.87 -16.37
C ARG A 404 10.06 11.27 -14.97
N VAL A 405 9.38 11.86 -13.99
CA VAL A 405 9.22 11.32 -12.64
C VAL A 405 7.80 10.80 -12.47
N LEU A 406 7.65 9.51 -12.14
CA LEU A 406 6.33 8.87 -12.01
C LEU A 406 5.94 8.76 -10.53
N THR A 407 4.80 9.32 -10.19
CA THR A 407 4.22 9.26 -8.84
C THR A 407 2.68 9.33 -8.90
N SER A 408 2.01 9.31 -7.76
CA SER A 408 0.55 9.45 -7.69
C SER A 408 0.15 10.24 -6.44
N VAL A 409 -1.16 10.35 -6.19
CA VAL A 409 -1.70 10.93 -4.95
C VAL A 409 -2.36 9.88 -4.06
N ALA A 410 -2.51 10.25 -2.79
CA ALA A 410 -3.26 9.54 -1.76
C ALA A 410 -4.03 10.53 -0.86
N GLY A 411 -4.74 9.99 0.12
CA GLY A 411 -5.51 10.74 1.10
C GLY A 411 -6.92 11.13 0.61
N PRO A 412 -7.83 11.47 1.55
CA PRO A 412 -9.24 11.74 1.26
C PRO A 412 -9.43 12.94 0.31
N TYR A 413 -8.51 13.89 0.37
CA TYR A 413 -8.57 15.11 -0.45
C TYR A 413 -7.80 14.99 -1.76
N GLY A 414 -7.04 13.91 -1.99
CA GLY A 414 -6.22 13.71 -3.18
C GLY A 414 -5.13 14.79 -3.37
N ASN A 415 -4.62 15.33 -2.27
CA ASN A 415 -3.61 16.41 -2.24
C ASN A 415 -2.24 15.95 -1.70
N VAL A 416 -2.11 14.68 -1.34
CA VAL A 416 -0.85 14.12 -0.81
C VAL A 416 -0.16 13.36 -1.93
N LEU A 417 0.99 13.83 -2.41
CA LEU A 417 1.82 13.06 -3.34
C LEU A 417 2.38 11.84 -2.60
N LYS A 418 2.15 10.66 -3.17
CA LYS A 418 2.58 9.37 -2.65
C LYS A 418 3.92 9.00 -3.25
N LEU A 419 5.01 9.34 -2.55
CA LEU A 419 6.38 9.07 -2.96
C LEU A 419 6.83 7.72 -2.38
N ARG A 420 6.82 6.68 -3.20
CA ARG A 420 7.12 5.31 -2.79
C ARG A 420 7.85 4.56 -3.90
N PRO A 421 9.15 4.85 -4.10
CA PRO A 421 9.93 4.21 -5.16
C PRO A 421 10.23 2.73 -4.85
N PRO A 422 10.68 1.91 -5.80
CA PRO A 422 11.36 0.64 -5.49
C PRO A 422 12.51 0.84 -4.48
N MET A 423 12.82 -0.18 -3.68
CA MET A 423 13.94 -0.16 -2.72
C MET A 423 15.30 -0.11 -3.42
N ALA A 424 15.35 -0.31 -4.74
CA ALA A 424 16.52 -0.02 -5.58
C ALA A 424 16.81 1.49 -5.74
N PHE A 425 15.94 2.38 -5.28
CA PHE A 425 16.12 3.84 -5.34
C PHE A 425 17.36 4.29 -4.59
N GLN A 426 18.22 5.08 -5.23
CA GLN A 426 19.52 5.47 -4.70
C GLN A 426 19.55 6.93 -4.23
N THR A 427 20.62 7.31 -3.55
CA THR A 427 20.83 8.69 -3.08
C THR A 427 20.88 9.67 -4.26
N GLU A 428 21.43 9.28 -5.41
CA GLU A 428 21.51 10.16 -6.59
C GLU A 428 20.13 10.42 -7.23
N ASP A 429 19.16 9.54 -6.99
CA ASP A 429 17.78 9.74 -7.48
C ASP A 429 17.03 10.81 -6.69
N ILE A 430 17.49 11.14 -5.47
CA ILE A 430 16.93 12.22 -4.66
C ILE A 430 17.07 13.54 -5.38
N ASP A 431 18.24 13.83 -5.96
CA ASP A 431 18.50 15.06 -6.70
C ASP A 431 17.55 15.21 -7.90
N TRP A 432 17.31 14.11 -8.62
CA TRP A 432 16.36 14.12 -9.75
C TRP A 432 14.94 14.40 -9.27
N LEU A 433 14.47 13.71 -8.23
CA LEU A 433 13.12 13.88 -7.69
C LEU A 433 12.91 15.29 -7.10
N VAL A 434 13.79 15.72 -6.20
CA VAL A 434 13.69 17.01 -5.49
C VAL A 434 13.89 18.17 -6.47
N GLY A 435 14.85 18.08 -7.39
CA GLY A 435 15.04 19.08 -8.44
C GLY A 435 13.83 19.22 -9.35
N SER A 436 13.19 18.10 -9.73
CA SER A 436 11.96 18.12 -10.52
C SER A 436 10.80 18.72 -9.75
N LEU A 437 10.62 18.36 -8.46
CA LEU A 437 9.60 18.95 -7.60
C LEU A 437 9.77 20.46 -7.46
N ASP A 438 10.99 20.94 -7.20
CA ASP A 438 11.30 22.37 -7.06
C ASP A 438 10.95 23.17 -8.32
N LYS A 439 11.40 22.68 -9.47
CA LYS A 439 11.08 23.26 -10.78
C LYS A 439 9.58 23.32 -11.02
N VAL A 440 8.87 22.23 -10.77
CA VAL A 440 7.44 22.10 -11.02
C VAL A 440 6.61 22.97 -10.08
N LEU A 441 6.93 23.00 -8.78
CA LEU A 441 6.23 23.83 -7.80
C LEU A 441 6.42 25.32 -8.08
N THR A 442 7.63 25.74 -8.46
CA THR A 442 7.91 27.12 -8.90
C THR A 442 7.03 27.49 -10.10
N ALA A 443 7.01 26.65 -11.14
CA ALA A 443 6.22 26.91 -12.34
C ALA A 443 4.70 26.95 -12.06
N CYS A 444 4.18 26.09 -11.17
CA CYS A 444 2.77 26.09 -10.81
C CYS A 444 2.35 27.32 -10.00
N THR A 445 3.24 27.87 -9.18
CA THR A 445 2.94 29.03 -8.32
C THR A 445 3.09 30.37 -9.05
N GLU A 446 4.03 30.49 -9.99
CA GLU A 446 4.18 31.69 -10.84
C GLU A 446 2.97 31.91 -11.74
N ASN A 447 2.41 30.86 -12.33
CA ASN A 447 1.22 30.95 -13.18
C ASN A 447 -0.01 31.46 -12.42
N LYS A 448 -0.15 31.12 -11.12
CA LYS A 448 -1.24 31.65 -10.26
C LYS A 448 -1.09 33.14 -9.92
N ARG A 449 0.10 33.74 -10.08
CA ARG A 449 0.32 35.18 -9.83
C ARG A 449 0.06 36.05 -11.07
N GLN A 450 -0.02 35.45 -12.26
CA GLN A 450 -0.24 36.13 -13.53
C GLN A 450 -1.69 36.04 -14.03
N SER A 451 -2.46 35.07 -13.53
CA SER A 451 -3.91 34.94 -13.67
C SER A 451 -4.65 35.68 -12.54
#